data_AF-A0A820MV35-F1
#
_entry.id   AF-A0A820MV35-F1
#
_cell.length_a   1.000
_cell.length_b   1.000
_cell.length_c   1.000
_cell.angle_alpha   90.00
_cell.angle_beta   90.00
_cell.angle_gamma   90.00
#
_symmetry.space_group_name_H-M   'P 1'
#
loop_
_entity.id
_entity.type
_entity.pdbx_description
1 polymer ?
#
loop_
_entity_poly.entity_id
_entity_poly.type
_entity_poly.pdbx_seq_one_letter_code
_entity_poly.pdbx_strand_id
1 'polypeptide(L)'
;MFDIDRIYNSQNDRIWAVNRLAADISGGIRQKRKFPQKVMVWLAVCSKGVSPVVIFENGTVDHDRYIKEVLPAALKFGNDTFGAAWTFQQDDARSHIHAKSQECPDLNPLDYCIWDEPAHQVNWETVKSKKTLINEVKRAVRKVSVDVVFESCSSWINRLSQVKGNYLR
;
A
#
# COMPACT_ATOMS: atom_id res chain seq x y z
N MET A 1 2.99 5.48 1.77
CA MET A 1 3.87 6.66 1.53
C MET A 1 5.32 6.21 1.64
N PHE A 2 6.15 6.50 0.64
CA PHE A 2 7.55 6.09 0.61
C PHE A 2 8.45 7.28 0.97
N ASP A 3 9.44 7.01 1.81
CA ASP A 3 10.36 7.98 2.37
C ASP A 3 11.79 7.62 1.93
N ILE A 4 12.63 8.62 1.67
CA ILE A 4 14.04 8.43 1.33
C ILE A 4 14.82 7.69 2.44
N ASP A 5 14.41 7.81 3.70
CA ASP A 5 15.05 7.19 4.87
C ASP A 5 14.56 5.74 5.17
N ARG A 6 13.95 5.05 4.18
CA ARG A 6 13.32 3.70 4.24
C ARG A 6 11.87 3.68 4.76
N ILE A 7 11.18 2.56 4.51
CA ILE A 7 9.86 2.28 5.08
C ILE A 7 10.04 1.83 6.54
N TYR A 8 9.31 2.51 7.42
CA TYR A 8 9.00 2.02 8.76
C TYR A 8 7.49 1.94 8.82
N ASN A 9 6.96 0.73 8.77
CA ASN A 9 5.55 0.48 8.93
C ASN A 9 5.31 0.20 10.41
N SER A 10 4.86 1.19 11.19
CA SER A 10 4.64 1.02 12.64
C SER A 10 3.60 -0.06 12.97
N GLN A 11 2.75 -0.46 12.02
CA GLN A 11 1.80 -1.54 12.22
C GLN A 11 2.48 -2.92 12.11
N ASN A 12 3.46 -3.07 11.21
CA ASN A 12 4.12 -4.34 10.90
C ASN A 12 5.51 -4.49 11.57
N ASP A 13 6.25 -3.41 11.76
CA ASP A 13 7.58 -3.35 12.37
C ASP A 13 7.48 -3.23 13.91
N ARG A 14 6.88 -4.23 14.56
CA ARG A 14 6.76 -4.28 16.03
C ARG A 14 7.88 -5.12 16.64
N ILE A 15 8.56 -4.56 17.63
CA ILE A 15 9.53 -5.29 18.47
C ILE A 15 8.85 -5.63 19.79
N TRP A 16 8.73 -6.93 20.07
CA TRP A 16 8.29 -7.42 21.37
C TRP A 16 9.49 -7.46 22.31
N ALA A 17 9.46 -6.66 23.37
CA ALA A 17 10.53 -6.61 24.36
C ALA A 17 9.94 -6.50 25.77
N VAL A 18 10.58 -7.18 26.73
CA VAL A 18 10.15 -7.21 28.14
C VAL A 18 10.44 -5.90 28.88
N ASN A 19 11.36 -5.08 28.37
CA ASN A 19 11.68 -3.76 28.89
C ASN A 19 12.36 -2.88 27.83
N ARG A 20 12.56 -1.60 28.15
CA ARG A 20 13.15 -0.61 27.24
C ARG A 20 14.58 -0.95 26.83
N LEU A 21 15.39 -1.46 27.75
CA LEU A 21 16.78 -1.85 27.47
C LEU A 21 16.85 -2.98 26.43
N ALA A 22 15.99 -4.00 26.57
CA ALA A 22 15.88 -5.09 25.60
C ALA A 22 15.35 -4.62 24.25
N ALA A 23 14.43 -3.65 24.23
CA ALA A 23 13.95 -3.03 23.01
C ALA A 23 15.07 -2.27 22.29
N ASP A 24 15.87 -1.49 23.03
CA ASP A 24 16.94 -0.67 22.49
C ASP A 24 18.06 -1.53 21.90
N ILE A 25 18.45 -2.63 22.57
CA ILE A 25 19.40 -3.64 22.06
C ILE A 25 18.87 -4.28 20.75
N SER A 26 17.56 -4.50 20.66
CA SER A 26 16.91 -5.09 19.48
C SER A 26 16.67 -4.08 18.34
N GLY A 27 17.17 -2.84 18.47
CA GLY A 27 17.01 -1.80 17.45
C GLY A 27 15.69 -1.01 17.56
N GLY A 28 15.12 -0.91 18.76
CA GLY A 28 13.85 -0.22 19.05
C GLY A 28 13.88 1.30 18.93
N ILE A 29 15.06 1.92 18.89
CA ILE A 29 15.23 3.33 18.60
C ILE A 29 15.88 3.47 17.22
N ARG A 30 15.13 4.06 16.27
CA ARG A 30 15.64 4.43 14.96
C ARG A 30 15.61 5.95 14.81
N GLN A 31 16.77 6.55 14.55
CA GLN A 31 16.82 7.96 14.19
C GLN A 31 16.24 8.17 12.79
N LYS A 32 15.40 9.21 12.66
CA LYS A 32 14.81 9.67 11.39
C LYS A 32 15.05 11.16 11.21
N ARG A 33 15.17 11.61 9.96
CA ARG A 33 15.17 13.05 9.67
C ARG A 33 13.83 13.65 10.06
N LYS A 34 13.84 14.91 10.50
CA LYS A 34 12.63 15.63 10.91
C LYS A 34 11.68 15.92 9.74
N PHE A 35 12.19 16.03 8.51
CA PHE A 35 11.42 16.29 7.27
C PHE A 35 12.06 15.63 6.04
N PRO A 36 12.01 14.31 5.93
CA PRO A 36 12.57 13.64 4.78
C PRO A 36 11.74 13.87 3.53
N GLN A 37 12.36 13.72 2.35
CA GLN A 37 11.65 13.76 1.08
C GLN A 37 10.76 12.52 0.96
N LYS A 38 9.50 12.74 0.58
CA LYS A 38 8.48 11.68 0.50
C LYS A 38 7.81 11.71 -0.87
N VAL A 39 7.29 10.55 -1.26
CA VAL A 39 6.37 10.39 -2.37
C VAL A 39 5.17 9.56 -1.91
N MET A 40 3.98 10.00 -2.28
CA MET A 40 2.80 9.15 -2.16
C MET A 40 2.64 8.36 -3.42
N VAL A 41 2.10 7.16 -3.22
CA VAL A 41 2.07 6.12 -4.22
C VAL A 41 0.70 5.49 -4.11
N TRP A 42 0.03 5.34 -5.24
CA TRP A 42 -1.19 4.56 -5.35
C TRP A 42 -0.98 3.45 -6.37
N LEU A 43 -1.54 2.28 -6.07
CA LEU A 43 -1.63 1.14 -6.97
C LEU A 43 -2.90 0.34 -6.65
N ALA A 44 -3.43 -0.35 -7.64
CA ALA A 44 -4.47 -1.36 -7.47
C ALA A 44 -3.85 -2.75 -7.62
N VAL A 45 -4.43 -3.72 -6.92
CA VAL A 45 -4.03 -5.13 -6.99
C VAL A 45 -5.26 -6.00 -7.12
N CYS A 46 -5.12 -7.08 -7.88
CA CYS A 46 -6.13 -8.11 -8.04
C CYS A 46 -5.44 -9.47 -8.20
N SER A 47 -6.19 -10.56 -8.18
CA SER A 47 -5.67 -11.92 -8.33
C SER A 47 -4.84 -12.16 -9.61
N LYS A 48 -4.94 -11.29 -10.62
CA LYS A 48 -4.17 -11.36 -11.87
C LYS A 48 -2.90 -10.49 -11.89
N GLY A 49 -2.64 -9.72 -10.83
CA GLY A 49 -1.45 -8.89 -10.70
C GLY A 49 -1.72 -7.46 -10.23
N VAL A 50 -0.75 -6.59 -10.52
CA VAL A 50 -0.67 -5.22 -9.97
C VAL A 50 -0.81 -4.18 -11.10
N SER A 51 -1.52 -3.09 -10.82
CA SER A 51 -1.66 -1.98 -11.76
C SER A 51 -0.34 -1.24 -11.98
N PRO A 52 -0.23 -0.44 -13.07
CA PRO A 52 0.76 0.62 -13.11
C PRO A 52 0.65 1.52 -11.87
N VAL A 53 1.79 1.96 -11.36
CA VAL A 53 1.85 2.78 -10.15
C VAL A 53 1.60 4.25 -10.47
N VAL A 54 0.74 4.90 -9.70
CA VAL A 54 0.50 6.34 -9.74
C VAL A 54 1.36 7.00 -8.67
N ILE A 55 2.15 8.01 -9.06
CA ILE A 55 3.12 8.67 -8.20
C ILE A 55 2.69 10.12 -7.98
N PHE A 56 2.48 10.48 -6.72
CA PHE A 56 2.21 11.84 -6.30
C PHE A 56 3.48 12.42 -5.71
N GLU A 57 4.14 13.27 -6.49
CA GLU A 57 5.37 13.91 -6.06
C GLU A 57 5.15 14.93 -4.95
N ASN A 58 4.09 15.74 -5.03
CA ASN A 58 3.88 16.87 -4.13
C ASN A 58 2.48 16.83 -3.50
N GLY A 59 2.39 17.37 -2.28
CA GLY A 59 1.12 17.57 -1.57
C GLY A 59 0.45 16.29 -1.10
N THR A 60 -0.67 16.42 -0.41
CA THR A 60 -1.59 15.33 -0.06
C THR A 60 -2.51 14.99 -1.24
N VAL A 61 -3.08 13.78 -1.23
CA VAL A 61 -4.14 13.40 -2.18
C VAL A 61 -5.47 13.81 -1.54
N ASP A 62 -6.13 14.81 -2.12
CA ASP A 62 -7.49 15.18 -1.78
C ASP A 62 -8.49 14.49 -2.74
N HIS A 63 -9.78 14.77 -2.58
CA HIS A 63 -10.83 14.16 -3.39
C HIS A 63 -10.71 14.52 -4.89
N ASP A 64 -10.36 15.76 -5.22
CA ASP A 64 -10.25 16.20 -6.62
C ASP A 64 -9.09 15.49 -7.33
N ARG A 65 -7.94 15.39 -6.67
CA ARG A 65 -6.80 14.64 -7.20
C ARG A 65 -7.08 13.15 -7.26
N TYR A 66 -7.78 12.61 -6.27
CA TYR A 66 -8.20 11.21 -6.28
C TYR A 66 -9.07 10.90 -7.51
N ILE A 67 -10.11 11.72 -7.76
CA ILE A 67 -11.01 11.55 -8.91
C ILE A 67 -10.28 11.71 -10.24
N LYS A 68 -9.34 12.67 -10.35
CA LYS A 68 -8.66 12.97 -11.61
C LYS A 68 -7.49 12.02 -11.92
N GLU A 69 -6.75 11.59 -10.91
CA GLU A 69 -5.48 10.88 -11.10
C GLU A 69 -5.58 9.39 -10.73
N VAL A 70 -6.44 9.02 -9.76
CA VAL A 70 -6.56 7.63 -9.28
C VAL A 70 -7.68 6.87 -9.98
N LEU A 71 -8.92 7.38 -9.95
CA LEU A 71 -10.07 6.65 -10.49
C LEU A 71 -9.93 6.25 -11.97
N PRO A 72 -9.37 7.09 -12.86
CA PRO A 72 -9.16 6.69 -14.26
C PRO A 72 -8.12 5.58 -14.40
N ALA A 73 -7.09 5.57 -13.55
CA ALA A 73 -6.08 4.51 -13.54
C ALA A 73 -6.68 3.19 -13.05
N ALA A 74 -7.51 3.23 -12.01
CA ALA A 74 -8.24 2.07 -11.50
C ALA A 74 -9.23 1.52 -12.54
N LEU A 75 -10.04 2.39 -13.13
CA LEU A 75 -11.04 2.03 -14.13
C LEU A 75 -10.40 1.38 -15.36
N LYS A 76 -9.33 1.98 -15.88
CA LYS A 76 -8.58 1.43 -17.01
C LYS A 76 -8.01 0.05 -16.67
N PHE A 77 -7.35 -0.07 -15.52
CA PHE A 77 -6.75 -1.34 -15.12
C PHE A 77 -7.79 -2.45 -14.94
N GLY A 78 -8.90 -2.16 -14.27
CA GLY A 78 -10.00 -3.11 -14.08
C GLY A 78 -10.61 -3.56 -15.41
N ASN A 79 -10.91 -2.60 -16.29
CA ASN A 79 -11.49 -2.89 -17.60
C ASN A 79 -10.55 -3.71 -18.49
N ASP A 80 -9.26 -3.37 -18.52
CA ASP A 80 -8.25 -4.12 -19.29
C ASP A 80 -8.09 -5.56 -18.76
N THR A 81 -8.30 -5.78 -17.46
CA THR A 81 -8.02 -7.05 -16.79
C THR A 81 -9.23 -7.99 -16.70
N PHE A 82 -10.44 -7.43 -16.58
CA PHE A 82 -11.67 -8.16 -16.29
C PHE A 82 -12.87 -7.77 -17.17
N GLY A 83 -12.72 -6.81 -18.08
CA GLY A 83 -13.84 -6.25 -18.83
C GLY A 83 -14.80 -5.49 -17.90
N ALA A 84 -16.10 -5.70 -18.03
CA ALA A 84 -17.11 -4.99 -17.22
C ALA A 84 -17.40 -5.63 -15.85
N ALA A 85 -16.88 -6.84 -15.59
CA ALA A 85 -17.25 -7.64 -14.43
C ALA A 85 -16.16 -7.61 -13.35
N TRP A 86 -16.07 -6.49 -12.62
CA TRP A 86 -15.18 -6.35 -11.47
C TRP A 86 -15.73 -5.33 -10.48
N THR A 87 -15.26 -5.45 -9.24
CA THR A 87 -15.60 -4.52 -8.16
C THR A 87 -14.35 -3.74 -7.83
N PHE A 88 -14.44 -2.41 -7.92
CA PHE A 88 -13.41 -1.57 -7.31
C PHE A 88 -13.60 -1.57 -5.81
N GLN A 89 -12.53 -1.27 -5.09
CA GLN A 89 -12.54 -1.43 -3.67
C GLN A 89 -11.45 -0.55 -3.02
N GLN A 90 -11.81 0.20 -1.96
CA GLN A 90 -10.93 1.16 -1.26
C GLN A 90 -11.08 1.09 0.28
N ASP A 91 -10.33 1.92 1.04
CA ASP A 91 -10.51 2.20 2.48
C ASP A 91 -11.28 3.51 2.72
N ASP A 92 -11.70 3.78 3.98
CA ASP A 92 -12.54 4.94 4.35
C ASP A 92 -11.75 6.27 4.51
N ALA A 93 -10.65 6.46 3.78
CA ALA A 93 -9.91 7.72 3.85
C ALA A 93 -10.79 8.91 3.45
N ARG A 94 -10.53 10.10 4.02
CA ARG A 94 -11.36 11.31 3.79
C ARG A 94 -11.56 11.65 2.30
N SER A 95 -10.56 11.38 1.46
CA SER A 95 -10.60 11.56 0.01
C SER A 95 -11.54 10.56 -0.69
N HIS A 96 -11.73 9.38 -0.11
CA HIS A 96 -12.53 8.28 -0.65
C HIS A 96 -13.99 8.36 -0.24
N ILE A 97 -14.27 8.81 0.99
CA ILE A 97 -15.65 8.98 1.52
C ILE A 97 -16.34 10.28 1.07
N HIS A 98 -15.65 11.11 0.30
CA HIS A 98 -16.26 12.31 -0.27
C HIS A 98 -17.38 11.90 -1.23
N ALA A 99 -18.52 12.60 -1.22
CA ALA A 99 -19.71 12.21 -2.00
C ALA A 99 -19.43 11.96 -3.50
N LYS A 100 -18.52 12.74 -4.09
CA LYS A 100 -18.08 12.59 -5.49
C LYS A 100 -17.18 11.36 -5.75
N SER A 101 -16.53 10.84 -4.71
CA SER A 101 -15.65 9.68 -4.78
C SER A 101 -16.40 8.36 -4.52
N GLN A 102 -17.51 8.42 -3.78
CA GLN A 102 -18.33 7.28 -3.32
C GLN A 102 -19.27 6.68 -4.38
N GLU A 103 -19.22 7.14 -5.63
CA GLU A 103 -19.98 6.51 -6.72
C GLU A 103 -19.40 5.13 -7.15
N CYS A 104 -18.46 4.55 -6.39
CA CYS A 104 -17.83 3.24 -6.64
C CYS A 104 -17.63 2.44 -5.33
N PRO A 105 -18.03 1.13 -5.25
CA PRO A 105 -18.08 0.35 -4.00
C PRO A 105 -16.72 -0.22 -3.47
N ASP A 106 -16.73 -1.01 -2.37
CA ASP A 106 -15.69 -1.13 -1.31
C ASP A 106 -15.49 -2.55 -0.61
N LEU A 107 -14.43 -2.74 0.25
CA LEU A 107 -13.82 -3.92 1.00
C LEU A 107 -12.30 -4.37 0.82
N ASN A 108 -11.29 -3.80 1.54
CA ASN A 108 -9.80 -3.85 1.23
C ASN A 108 -8.88 -4.98 1.73
N PRO A 109 -8.14 -5.70 0.83
CA PRO A 109 -7.01 -6.55 1.20
C PRO A 109 -5.61 -5.89 1.11
N LEU A 110 -5.47 -4.66 0.63
CA LEU A 110 -4.16 -4.00 0.42
C LEU A 110 -3.36 -3.77 1.71
N ASP A 111 -4.03 -3.45 2.82
CA ASP A 111 -3.35 -2.90 4.00
C ASP A 111 -2.59 -3.93 4.85
N TYR A 112 -2.91 -5.22 4.74
CA TYR A 112 -2.29 -6.25 5.60
C TYR A 112 -1.19 -7.08 4.94
N CYS A 113 -0.96 -6.98 3.62
CA CYS A 113 -0.01 -7.87 2.93
C CYS A 113 0.74 -7.21 1.76
N ILE A 114 0.06 -6.40 0.95
CA ILE A 114 0.58 -6.03 -0.37
C ILE A 114 1.63 -4.92 -0.31
N TRP A 115 1.57 -4.01 0.66
CA TRP A 115 2.55 -2.92 0.77
C TRP A 115 3.95 -3.37 1.18
N ASP A 116 4.05 -4.49 1.89
CA ASP A 116 5.34 -5.01 2.36
C ASP A 116 6.17 -5.60 1.22
N GLU A 117 5.56 -6.21 0.20
CA GLU A 117 6.29 -6.80 -0.93
C GLU A 117 7.11 -5.77 -1.74
N PRO A 118 6.53 -4.68 -2.29
CA PRO A 118 7.32 -3.66 -2.97
C PRO A 118 8.28 -2.93 -2.02
N ALA A 119 7.97 -2.82 -0.72
CA ALA A 119 8.88 -2.24 0.27
C ALA A 119 10.20 -3.00 0.38
N HIS A 120 10.14 -4.34 0.40
CA HIS A 120 11.31 -5.22 0.45
C HIS A 120 12.10 -5.25 -0.87
N GLN A 121 11.42 -5.03 -2.00
CA GLN A 121 12.05 -5.07 -3.33
C GLN A 121 12.78 -3.75 -3.70
N VAL A 122 12.54 -2.65 -2.99
CA VAL A 122 13.23 -1.37 -3.20
C VAL A 122 14.70 -1.51 -2.79
N ASN A 123 15.63 -1.16 -3.69
CA ASN A 123 17.04 -1.12 -3.33
C ASN A 123 17.37 0.24 -2.70
N TRP A 124 17.28 0.29 -1.38
CA TRP A 124 17.49 1.51 -0.60
C TRP A 124 18.89 2.13 -0.73
N GLU A 125 19.92 1.38 -1.13
CA GLU A 125 21.27 1.91 -1.32
C GLU A 125 21.37 2.85 -2.54
N THR A 126 20.47 2.66 -3.51
CA THR A 126 20.41 3.46 -4.74
C THR A 126 19.55 4.73 -4.58
N VAL A 127 18.78 4.81 -3.50
CA VAL A 127 17.85 5.91 -3.23
C VAL A 127 18.61 7.09 -2.60
N LYS A 128 19.03 8.04 -3.44
CA LYS A 128 19.76 9.26 -3.03
C LYS A 128 18.97 10.55 -3.25
N SER A 129 17.85 10.46 -3.96
CA SER A 129 16.99 11.57 -4.33
C SER A 129 15.55 11.09 -4.54
N LYS A 130 14.61 12.04 -4.58
CA LYS A 130 13.22 11.78 -4.95
C LYS A 130 13.08 11.09 -6.31
N LYS A 131 13.88 11.48 -7.32
CA LYS A 131 13.87 10.87 -8.66
C LYS A 131 14.29 9.39 -8.61
N THR A 132 15.37 9.08 -7.89
CA THR A 132 15.83 7.69 -7.72
C THR A 132 14.83 6.87 -6.91
N LEU A 133 14.16 7.46 -5.90
CA LEU A 133 13.10 6.81 -5.14
C LEU A 133 11.93 6.41 -6.05
N ILE A 134 11.46 7.31 -6.91
CA ILE A 134 10.37 7.03 -7.85
C ILE A 134 10.74 5.89 -8.81
N ASN A 135 11.95 5.93 -9.35
CA ASN A 135 12.44 4.89 -10.26
C ASN A 135 12.51 3.52 -9.55
N GLU A 136 13.01 3.48 -8.32
CA GLU A 136 13.10 2.25 -7.55
C GLU A 136 11.73 1.71 -7.12
N VAL A 137 10.79 2.57 -6.73
CA VAL A 137 9.40 2.16 -6.45
C VAL A 137 8.77 1.54 -7.71
N LYS A 138 8.92 2.18 -8.87
CA LYS A 138 8.44 1.63 -10.15
C LYS A 138 9.08 0.28 -10.46
N ARG A 139 10.38 0.13 -10.20
CA ARG A 139 11.10 -1.15 -10.38
C ARG A 139 10.61 -2.23 -9.41
N ALA A 140 10.39 -1.87 -8.14
CA ALA A 140 9.95 -2.78 -7.10
C ALA A 140 8.54 -3.32 -7.37
N VAL A 141 7.60 -2.44 -7.74
CA VAL A 141 6.23 -2.84 -8.10
C VAL A 141 6.22 -3.85 -9.26
N ARG A 142 7.10 -3.68 -10.26
CA ARG A 142 7.22 -4.64 -11.38
C ARG A 142 7.76 -6.02 -10.99
N LYS A 143 8.38 -6.14 -9.81
CA LYS A 143 8.91 -7.40 -9.28
C LYS A 143 7.95 -8.11 -8.34
N VAL A 144 6.82 -7.49 -7.99
CA VAL A 144 5.80 -8.14 -7.16
C VAL A 144 5.31 -9.39 -7.89
N SER A 145 5.48 -10.55 -7.26
CA SER A 145 5.05 -11.82 -7.83
C SER A 145 3.52 -11.88 -7.90
N VAL A 146 3.01 -12.35 -9.04
CA VAL A 146 1.58 -12.62 -9.22
C VAL A 146 1.11 -13.71 -8.26
N ASP A 147 1.96 -14.68 -7.94
CA ASP A 147 1.62 -15.75 -6.99
C ASP A 147 1.40 -15.20 -5.58
N VAL A 148 2.29 -14.32 -5.12
CA VAL A 148 2.16 -13.64 -3.81
C VAL A 148 0.86 -12.83 -3.74
N VAL A 149 0.55 -12.12 -4.82
CA VAL A 149 -0.69 -11.35 -4.96
C VAL A 149 -1.92 -12.26 -4.92
N PHE A 150 -1.90 -13.35 -5.68
CA PHE A 150 -2.97 -14.33 -5.74
C PHE A 150 -3.21 -14.97 -4.37
N GLU A 151 -2.15 -15.46 -3.73
CA GLU A 151 -2.21 -16.05 -2.39
C GLU A 151 -2.77 -15.07 -1.36
N SER A 152 -2.35 -13.79 -1.42
CA SER A 152 -2.91 -12.74 -0.57
C SER A 152 -4.42 -12.58 -0.78
N CYS A 153 -4.88 -12.46 -2.03
CA CYS A 153 -6.30 -12.37 -2.36
C CYS A 153 -7.08 -13.62 -1.91
N SER A 154 -6.55 -14.83 -2.14
CA SER A 154 -7.18 -16.09 -1.74
C SER A 154 -7.26 -16.25 -0.22
N SER A 155 -6.31 -15.69 0.53
CA SER A 155 -6.31 -15.75 2.01
C SER A 155 -7.44 -14.94 2.65
N TRP A 156 -8.09 -14.04 1.90
CA TRP A 156 -9.13 -13.13 2.40
C TRP A 156 -10.30 -13.87 3.07
N ILE A 157 -10.80 -14.95 2.45
CA ILE A 157 -11.92 -15.73 2.98
C ILE A 157 -11.56 -16.36 4.33
N ASN A 158 -10.33 -16.87 4.45
CA ASN A 158 -9.83 -17.46 5.69
C ASN A 158 -9.67 -16.42 6.80
N ARG A 159 -9.31 -15.18 6.45
CA ARG A 159 -9.26 -14.08 7.43
C ARG A 159 -10.66 -13.67 7.89
N LEU A 160 -11.62 -13.60 6.96
CA LEU A 160 -13.00 -13.24 7.27
C LEU A 160 -13.65 -14.25 8.24
N SER A 161 -13.36 -15.55 8.07
CA SER A 161 -13.88 -16.59 8.97
C SER A 161 -13.29 -16.51 10.38
N GLN A 162 -12.00 -16.20 10.52
CA GLN A 162 -11.35 -15.99 11.82
C GLN A 162 -11.92 -14.79 12.57
N VAL A 163 -12.21 -13.70 11.86
CA VAL A 163 -12.85 -12.52 12.46
C VAL A 163 -14.24 -12.89 13.01
N LYS A 164 -15.08 -13.56 12.21
CA LYS A 164 -16.42 -13.99 12.68
C LYS A 164 -16.36 -14.90 13.90
N GLY A 165 -15.39 -15.81 13.98
CA GLY A 165 -15.22 -16.71 15.13
C GLY A 165 -14.87 -15.98 16.45
N ASN A 166 -14.23 -14.83 16.36
CA ASN A 166 -13.86 -14.00 17.53
C ASN A 166 -14.98 -13.09 18.01
N TYR A 167 -15.97 -12.78 17.17
CA TYR A 167 -17.15 -11.96 17.54
C TYR A 167 -18.35 -12.78 18.03
N LEU A 168 -18.28 -14.13 17.95
CA LEU A 168 -19.34 -15.05 18.37
C LEU A 168 -18.98 -15.82 19.67
N ARG A 169 -18.00 -15.34 20.44
CA ARG A 169 -17.65 -15.85 21.77
C ARG A 169 -17.90 -14.81 22.84
#